data_AF-L9Y9V1-F1
#
_entry.id   AF-L9Y9V1-F1
#
_cell.length_a   1.000
_cell.length_b   1.000
_cell.length_c   1.000
_cell.angle_alpha   90.00
_cell.angle_beta   90.00
_cell.angle_gamma   90.00
#
_symmetry.space_group_name_H-M   'P 1'
#
loop_
_entity.id
_entity.type
_entity.pdbx_description
1 polymer ?
#
loop_
_entity_poly.entity_id
_entity_poly.type
_entity_poly.pdbx_seq_one_letter_code
_entity_poly.pdbx_strand_id
1 'polypeptide(L)' 'MEAQNYELETVAGGTLVFEPVTEYRETLGRATQIGRRLVGVVGVNDWDAIRSELARRGHGAGLVHQLEEFDGMEVRR' A
#
# COMPACT_ATOMS: atom_id res chain seq x y z
N MET A 1 4.40 -17.57 -10.38
CA MET A 1 3.71 -16.46 -9.72
C MET A 1 4.72 -15.93 -8.72
N GLU A 2 5.34 -14.78 -8.99
CA GLU A 2 6.19 -14.11 -7.99
C GLU A 2 5.32 -13.81 -6.77
N ALA A 3 5.81 -14.11 -5.58
CA ALA A 3 5.16 -13.65 -4.36
C ALA A 3 5.21 -12.11 -4.40
N GLN A 4 4.05 -11.47 -4.48
CA GLN A 4 3.97 -10.02 -4.43
C GLN A 4 4.29 -9.61 -3.00
N ASN A 5 5.50 -9.10 -2.77
CA ASN A 5 5.93 -8.62 -1.46
C ASN A 5 5.21 -7.31 -1.14
N TYR A 6 3.96 -7.38 -0.68
CA TYR A 6 3.26 -6.20 -0.20
C TYR A 6 3.84 -5.70 1.12
N GLU A 7 3.91 -4.38 1.25
CA GLU A 7 4.20 -3.71 2.50
C GLU A 7 2.88 -3.28 3.15
N LEU A 8 2.72 -3.65 4.42
CA LEU A 8 1.49 -3.39 5.17
C LEU A 8 1.74 -2.32 6.22
N GLU A 9 0.83 -1.36 6.30
CA GLU A 9 0.87 -0.32 7.30
C GLU A 9 -0.50 -0.17 7.98
N THR A 10 -0.58 -0.58 9.24
CA THR A 10 -1.80 -0.43 10.04
C THR A 10 -1.99 1.02 10.45
N VAL A 11 -3.18 1.54 10.21
CA VAL A 11 -3.58 2.92 10.49
C VAL A 11 -4.93 2.93 11.23
N ALA A 12 -5.39 4.12 11.62
CA ALA A 12 -6.76 4.25 12.10
C ALA A 12 -7.73 3.84 10.98
N GLY A 13 -8.63 2.91 11.29
CA GLY A 13 -9.66 2.46 10.35
C GLY A 13 -9.33 1.23 9.51
N GLY A 14 -8.09 0.71 9.53
CA GLY A 14 -7.71 -0.48 8.76
C GLY A 14 -6.21 -0.61 8.51
N THR A 15 -5.84 -1.35 7.46
CA THR A 15 -4.44 -1.50 7.01
C THR A 15 -4.30 -1.08 5.56
N LEU A 16 -3.32 -0.23 5.27
CA LEU A 16 -2.95 0.16 3.91
C LEU A 16 -1.99 -0.87 3.30
N VAL A 17 -2.19 -1.19 2.02
CA VAL A 17 -1.39 -2.15 1.26
C VAL A 17 -0.58 -1.41 0.21
N PHE A 18 0.74 -1.56 0.25
CA PHE A 18 1.64 -0.94 -0.71
C PHE A 18 2.42 -1.98 -1.50
N GLU A 19 2.58 -1.73 -2.80
CA GLU A 19 3.51 -2.45 -3.65
C GLU A 19 4.88 -1.72 -3.66
N PRO A 20 5.99 -2.39 -3.34
CA PRO A 20 7.31 -1.78 -3.38
C PRO A 20 7.70 -1.48 -4.83
N VAL A 21 8.12 -0.24 -5.07
CA VAL A 21 8.66 0.16 -6.38
C VAL A 21 10.15 -0.06 -6.34
N THR A 22 10.66 -0.94 -7.20
CA THR A 22 12.09 -1.26 -7.29
C THR A 22 12.68 -0.79 -8.62
N GLU A 23 13.94 -0.39 -8.58
CA GLU A 23 14.71 -0.01 -9.76
C GLU A 23 16.08 -0.69 -9.69
N TYR A 24 16.58 -1.20 -10.82
CA TYR A 24 17.94 -1.72 -10.88
C TYR A 24 18.94 -0.55 -10.84
N ARG A 25 19.81 -0.55 -9.84
CA ARG A 25 20.87 0.45 -9.69
C ARG A 25 22.19 -0.16 -10.13
N GLU A 26 22.68 0.22 -11.31
CA GLU A 26 23.95 -0.30 -11.85
C GLU A 26 25.13 -0.09 -10.88
N THR A 27 25.18 1.06 -10.20
CA THR A 27 26.21 1.39 -9.20
C THR A 27 26.20 0.45 -7.99
N LEU A 28 25.08 -0.20 -7.71
CA LEU A 28 24.92 -1.16 -6.61
C LEU A 28 24.91 -2.61 -7.11
N GLY A 29 24.86 -2.83 -8.42
CA GLY A 29 24.74 -4.15 -9.04
C GLY A 29 23.47 -4.91 -8.67
N ARG A 30 22.42 -4.24 -8.18
CA ARG A 30 21.20 -4.90 -7.68
C ARG A 30 19.95 -4.04 -7.81
N ALA A 31 18.79 -4.72 -7.82
CA ALA A 31 17.50 -4.06 -7.62
C ALA A 31 17.44 -3.46 -6.22
N THR A 32 17.04 -2.19 -6.14
CA THR A 32 16.88 -1.45 -4.89
C THR A 32 15.49 -0.84 -4.86
N GLN A 33 14.82 -0.92 -3.73
CA GLN A 33 13.55 -0.25 -3.54
C GLN A 33 13.75 1.26 -3.51
N ILE A 34 13.02 1.97 -4.35
CA ILE A 34 13.07 3.42 -4.51
C ILE A 34 11.81 4.11 -3.99
N GLY A 35 10.79 3.33 -3.65
CA GLY A 35 9.54 3.83 -3.11
C GLY A 35 8.53 2.71 -2.91
N ARG A 36 7.28 3.12 -2.75
CA ARG A 36 6.14 2.21 -2.61
C ARG A 36 4.89 2.89 -3.16
N ARG A 37 3.98 2.13 -3.74
CA ARG A 37 2.73 2.59 -4.33
C ARG A 37 1.57 2.05 -3.51
N LEU A 38 0.66 2.91 -3.07
CA LEU A 38 -0.58 2.46 -2.44
C LEU A 38 -1.44 1.76 -3.49
N VAL A 39 -1.78 0.49 -3.23
CA VAL A 39 -2.55 -0.35 -4.15
C VAL A 39 -3.90 -0.78 -3.56
N GLY A 40 -4.05 -0.75 -2.25
CA GLY A 40 -5.32 -1.11 -1.62
C GLY A 40 -5.33 -0.99 -0.11
N VAL A 41 -6.33 -1.65 0.47
CA VAL A 41 -6.58 -1.70 1.91
C VAL A 41 -7.04 -3.10 2.33
N VAL A 42 -6.89 -3.42 3.62
CA VAL A 42 -7.33 -4.67 4.23
C VAL A 42 -8.00 -4.37 5.57
N GLY A 43 -9.09 -5.08 5.85
CA GLY A 43 -9.73 -5.08 7.17
C GLY A 43 -10.23 -3.70 7.58
N VAL A 44 -10.85 -2.97 6.65
CA VAL A 44 -11.36 -1.63 6.91
C VAL A 44 -12.56 -1.70 7.85
N ASN A 45 -12.49 -0.96 8.95
CA ASN A 45 -13.58 -0.79 9.90
C ASN A 45 -14.04 0.67 10.04
N ASP A 46 -13.29 1.63 9.47
CA ASP A 46 -13.65 3.05 9.44
C ASP A 46 -13.06 3.72 8.18
N TRP A 47 -13.91 3.98 7.18
CA TRP A 47 -13.52 4.61 5.92
C TRP A 47 -13.21 6.11 6.05
N ASP A 48 -13.77 6.79 7.04
CA ASP A 48 -13.50 8.21 7.27
C ASP A 48 -12.12 8.38 7.92
N ALA A 49 -11.73 7.45 8.80
CA ALA A 49 -10.37 7.37 9.31
C ALA A 49 -9.35 7.08 8.19
N ILE A 50 -9.64 6.14 7.28
CA ILE A 50 -8.81 5.89 6.09
C ILE A 50 -8.68 7.16 5.23
N ARG A 51 -9.80 7.82 4.91
CA ARG A 51 -9.81 9.05 4.09
C ARG A 51 -8.98 10.16 4.73
N SER A 52 -9.10 10.33 6.05
CA SER A 52 -8.33 11.30 6.83
C SER A 52 -6.83 11.00 6.76
N GLU A 53 -6.47 9.73 6.86
CA GLU A 53 -5.08 9.29 6.78
C GLU A 53 -4.48 9.49 5.39
N LEU A 54 -5.24 9.20 4.33
CA LEU A 54 -4.83 9.49 2.95
C LEU A 54 -4.63 10.99 2.73
N ALA A 55 -5.57 11.82 3.18
CA ALA A 55 -5.46 13.28 3.07
C ALA A 55 -4.24 13.82 3.82
N ARG A 56 -3.96 13.31 5.03
CA ARG A 56 -2.79 13.68 5.84
C ARG A 56 -1.46 13.37 5.12
N ARG A 57 -1.43 12.30 4.31
CA ARG A 57 -0.28 11.90 3.49
C ARG A 57 -0.18 12.65 2.16
N GLY A 58 -1.08 13.59 1.89
CA GLY A 58 -1.13 14.32 0.63
C GLY A 58 -1.73 13.53 -0.53
N HIS A 59 -2.34 12.38 -0.25
CA HIS A 59 -3.16 11.70 -1.25
C HIS A 59 -4.52 12.42 -1.37
N GLY A 60 -5.04 12.51 -2.59
CA GLY A 60 -6.39 13.05 -2.79
C GLY A 60 -7.43 12.17 -2.07
N ALA A 61 -8.35 12.78 -1.34
CA ALA A 61 -9.40 12.05 -0.61
C ALA A 61 -10.28 11.14 -1.52
N GLY A 62 -10.32 11.42 -2.82
CA GLY A 62 -11.02 10.59 -3.81
C GLY A 62 -10.31 9.27 -4.16
N LEU A 63 -9.04 9.11 -3.78
CA LEU A 63 -8.26 7.89 -4.04
C LEU A 63 -8.92 6.66 -3.40
N VAL A 64 -9.62 6.85 -2.27
CA VAL A 64 -10.34 5.80 -1.55
C VAL A 64 -11.34 5.04 -2.44
N HIS A 65 -11.92 5.70 -3.44
CA HIS A 65 -12.89 5.09 -4.37
C HIS A 65 -12.24 4.22 -5.44
N GLN A 66 -10.90 4.21 -5.51
CA GLN A 66 -10.11 3.47 -6.48
C GLN A 66 -9.25 2.37 -5.83
N LEU A 67 -9.29 2.26 -4.50
CA LEU A 67 -8.51 1.27 -3.76
C LEU A 67 -9.20 -0.08 -3.83
N GLU A 68 -8.40 -1.11 -4.09
CA GLU A 68 -8.84 -2.50 -3.97
C GLU A 68 -8.90 -2.89 -2.49
N GLU A 69 -9.97 -3.59 -2.09
CA GLU A 69 -10.04 -4.25 -0.79
C GLU A 69 -9.51 -5.67 -0.92
N PHE A 70 -8.33 -5.92 -0.39
CA PHE A 70 -7.71 -7.25 -0.38
C PHE A 70 -8.24 -8.09 0.79
N ASP A 71 -8.31 -9.40 0.60
CA ASP A 71 -8.44 -10.32 1.72
C ASP A 71 -7.12 -10.34 2.52
N GLY A 72 -7.20 -10.43 3.85
CA GLY A 72 -6.04 -10.54 4.73
C GLY A 72 -5.16 -11.75 4.45
N MET A 73 -5.67 -12.76 3.73
CA MET A 73 -4.90 -13.91 3.24
C MET A 73 -4.11 -13.63 1.95
N GLU A 74 -4.55 -12.67 1.12
CA GLU A 74 -3.91 -12.34 -0.16
C GLU A 74 -2.62 -11.52 0.04
N VAL A 75 -2.57 -10.72 1.12
CA VAL A 75 -1.44 -9.85 1.41
C VAL A 75 -0.38 -10.46 2.35
N ARG A 76 -0.62 -11.67 2.85
CA ARG A 76 0.23 -12.34 3.86
C ARG A 76 1.24 -13.35 3.30
N ARG A 77 1.42 -13.45 1.98
CA ARG A 77 2.12 -14.58 1.35
C ARG A 77 3.40 -14.22 0.62
#